data_AF-A0A1V9EA08-F1
#
_entry.id   AF-A0A1V9EA08-F1
#
_cell.length_a   1.000
_cell.length_b   1.000
_cell.length_c   1.000
_cell.angle_alpha   90.00
_cell.angle_beta   90.00
_cell.angle_gamma   90.00
#
_symmetry.space_group_name_H-M   'P 1'
#
loop_
_entity.id
_entity.type
_entity.pdbx_description
1 polymer ?
#
loop_
_entity_poly.entity_id
_entity_poly.type
_entity_poly.pdbx_seq_one_letter_code
_entity_poly.pdbx_strand_id
1 'polypeptide(L)'
;MRLCYYAAKSYAKLREFDKSNELLKTCLGLAISNTAEYYFHALGDNYEELKQYKKAFAQYDTAFYLFKNPLMLYDCGRIQDQYLKNEPAAKKYYSKYILLAKPESINEKKAYNYIRKKYLKEN
;
A
#
# COMPACT_ATOMS: atom_id res chain seq x y z
N MET A 1 -21.46 -0.27 10.92
CA MET A 1 -20.48 0.82 11.12
C MET A 1 -20.67 1.57 12.43
N ARG A 2 -21.67 2.45 12.54
CA ARG A 2 -21.83 3.37 13.69
C ARG A 2 -22.02 2.63 15.02
N LEU A 3 -22.75 1.51 15.03
CA LEU A 3 -22.97 0.69 16.23
C LEU A 3 -21.67 0.10 16.79
N CYS A 4 -20.79 -0.44 15.95
CA CYS A 4 -19.50 -0.99 16.37
C CYS A 4 -18.57 0.09 16.94
N TYR A 5 -18.61 1.31 16.39
CA TYR A 5 -17.84 2.45 16.91
C TYR A 5 -18.29 2.89 18.30
N TYR A 6 -19.60 2.99 18.53
CA TYR A 6 -20.13 3.35 19.85
C TYR A 6 -19.88 2.24 20.89
N ALA A 7 -20.00 0.97 20.50
CA ALA A 7 -19.64 -0.16 21.35
C ALA A 7 -18.16 -0.11 21.76
N ALA A 8 -17.24 0.16 20.83
CA ALA A 8 -15.83 0.33 21.16
C ALA A 8 -15.58 1.47 22.15
N LYS A 9 -16.22 2.63 21.96
CA LYS A 9 -16.11 3.75 22.91
C LYS A 9 -16.63 3.40 24.30
N SER A 10 -17.67 2.57 24.40
CA SER A 10 -18.17 2.09 25.69
C SER A 10 -17.15 1.20 26.38
N TYR A 11 -16.53 0.25 25.67
CA TYR A 11 -15.44 -0.57 26.23
C TYR A 11 -14.23 0.25 26.67
N ALA A 12 -13.86 1.29 25.91
CA ALA A 12 -12.79 2.21 26.30
C ALA A 12 -13.12 2.96 27.62
N LYS A 13 -14.38 3.36 27.82
CA LYS A 13 -14.84 3.96 29.09
C LYS A 13 -14.77 3.00 30.27
N LEU A 14 -14.91 1.70 30.02
CA LEU A 14 -14.73 0.63 31.01
C LEU A 14 -13.25 0.22 31.20
N ARG A 15 -12.31 0.93 30.55
CA ARG A 15 -10.87 0.61 30.50
C ARG A 15 -10.55 -0.77 29.88
N GLU A 16 -11.48 -1.36 29.15
CA GLU A 16 -11.31 -2.60 28.38
C GLU A 16 -10.73 -2.28 26.99
N PHE A 17 -9.48 -1.81 26.96
CA PHE A 17 -8.86 -1.27 25.74
C PHE A 17 -8.67 -2.33 24.65
N ASP A 18 -8.39 -3.58 25.01
CA ASP A 18 -8.21 -4.66 24.03
C ASP A 18 -9.49 -4.93 23.25
N LYS A 19 -10.64 -5.06 23.94
CA LYS A 19 -11.95 -5.23 23.30
C LYS A 19 -12.38 -4.02 22.49
N SER A 20 -12.10 -2.81 22.99
CA SER A 20 -12.31 -1.57 22.23
C SER A 20 -11.52 -1.60 20.92
N ASN A 21 -10.24 -1.98 20.98
CA ASN A 21 -9.36 -2.02 19.81
C ASN A 21 -9.80 -3.08 18.79
N GLU A 22 -10.24 -4.25 19.24
CA GLU A 22 -10.78 -5.28 18.36
C GLU A 22 -12.02 -4.77 17.60
N LEU A 23 -12.98 -4.18 18.32
CA LEU A 23 -14.19 -3.61 17.71
C LEU A 23 -13.88 -2.45 16.75
N LEU A 24 -12.89 -1.61 17.07
CA LEU A 24 -12.44 -0.55 16.16
C LEU A 24 -11.83 -1.13 14.88
N LYS A 25 -11.03 -2.20 14.97
CA LYS A 25 -10.49 -2.90 13.78
C LYS A 25 -11.61 -3.48 12.91
N THR A 26 -12.60 -4.13 13.51
CA THR A 26 -13.79 -4.61 12.78
C THR A 26 -14.55 -3.46 12.14
N CYS A 27 -14.73 -2.35 12.86
CA CYS A 27 -15.43 -1.17 12.34
C CYS A 27 -14.70 -0.56 11.14
N LEU A 28 -13.37 -0.48 11.19
CA LEU A 28 -12.52 -0.03 10.09
C LEU A 28 -12.60 -0.96 8.88
N GLY A 29 -12.54 -2.29 9.10
CA GLY A 29 -12.68 -3.26 8.02
C GLY A 29 -14.05 -3.22 7.32
N LEU A 30 -15.12 -2.85 8.04
CA LEU A 30 -16.43 -2.61 7.44
C LEU A 30 -16.53 -1.27 6.70
N ALA A 31 -15.66 -0.29 7.00
CA ALA A 31 -15.67 1.07 6.42
C ALA A 31 -14.93 1.10 5.10
N ILE A 32 -13.83 0.39 5.07
CA ILE A 32 -12.93 0.34 3.95
C ILE A 32 -13.20 -0.98 3.25
N SER A 33 -14.02 -0.93 2.19
CA SER A 33 -14.21 -2.10 1.34
C SER A 33 -12.85 -2.55 0.80
N ASN A 34 -12.61 -3.86 0.74
CA ASN A 34 -11.41 -4.41 0.09
C ASN A 34 -11.33 -3.97 -1.39
N THR A 35 -12.45 -3.59 -2.01
CA THR A 35 -12.47 -3.05 -3.37
C THR A 35 -11.90 -1.63 -3.48
N ALA A 36 -11.75 -0.91 -2.37
CA ALA A 36 -11.22 0.44 -2.39
C ALA A 36 -9.74 0.47 -2.80
N GLU A 37 -9.00 -0.63 -2.63
CA GLU A 37 -7.66 -0.78 -3.19
C GLU A 37 -7.64 -0.51 -4.70
N TYR A 38 -8.58 -1.13 -5.44
CA TYR A 38 -8.69 -0.96 -6.89
C TYR A 38 -9.00 0.49 -7.29
N TYR A 39 -9.76 1.22 -6.48
CA TYR A 39 -10.06 2.63 -6.74
C TYR A 39 -8.83 3.52 -6.57
N PHE A 40 -8.03 3.31 -5.52
CA PHE A 40 -6.79 4.04 -5.34
C PHE A 40 -5.78 3.71 -6.44
N HIS A 41 -5.66 2.44 -6.84
CA HIS A 41 -4.81 2.07 -7.96
C HIS A 41 -5.23 2.74 -9.26
N ALA A 42 -6.52 2.66 -9.63
CA ALA A 42 -7.05 3.28 -10.84
C ALA A 42 -6.90 4.81 -10.84
N LEU A 43 -7.05 5.46 -9.68
CA LEU A 43 -6.74 6.89 -9.54
C LEU A 43 -5.24 7.17 -9.76
N GLY A 44 -4.37 6.29 -9.26
CA GLY A 44 -2.93 6.31 -9.54
C GLY A 44 -2.65 6.28 -11.04
N ASP A 45 -3.21 5.29 -11.74
CA ASP A 45 -3.05 5.10 -13.18
C ASP A 45 -3.54 6.33 -13.96
N ASN A 46 -4.73 6.84 -13.62
CA ASN A 46 -5.27 8.05 -14.24
C ASN A 46 -4.36 9.27 -14.04
N TYR A 47 -3.77 9.43 -12.85
CA TYR A 47 -2.84 10.52 -12.61
C TYR A 47 -1.51 10.32 -13.36
N GLU A 48 -1.08 9.09 -13.64
CA GLU A 48 0.07 8.84 -14.51
C GLU A 48 -0.19 9.24 -15.95
N GLU A 49 -1.36 8.89 -16.49
CA GLU A 49 -1.77 9.31 -17.84
C GLU A 49 -1.83 10.84 -17.97
N LEU A 50 -2.25 11.52 -16.90
CA LEU A 50 -2.22 12.99 -16.78
C LEU A 50 -0.83 13.57 -16.47
N LYS A 51 0.21 12.73 -16.36
CA LYS A 51 1.58 13.10 -15.97
C LYS A 51 1.70 13.79 -14.60
N GLN A 52 0.72 13.57 -13.72
CA GLN A 52 0.65 14.11 -12.36
C GLN A 52 1.29 13.13 -11.37
N TYR A 53 2.57 12.80 -11.58
CA TYR A 53 3.26 11.70 -10.91
C TYR A 53 3.29 11.78 -9.37
N LYS A 54 3.33 12.99 -8.79
CA LYS A 54 3.24 13.16 -7.33
C LYS A 54 1.88 12.73 -6.77
N LYS A 55 0.80 12.99 -7.52
CA LYS A 55 -0.54 12.55 -7.12
C LYS A 55 -0.71 11.06 -7.33
N ALA A 56 -0.20 10.52 -8.44
CA ALA A 56 -0.19 9.08 -8.69
C ALA A 56 0.50 8.33 -7.53
N PHE A 57 1.71 8.75 -7.18
CA PHE A 57 2.46 8.24 -6.03
C PHE A 57 1.64 8.28 -4.73
N ALA A 58 0.95 9.39 -4.43
CA ALA A 58 0.15 9.50 -3.22
C ALA A 58 -1.01 8.49 -3.18
N GLN A 59 -1.61 8.16 -4.33
CA GLN A 59 -2.66 7.15 -4.38
C GLN A 59 -2.11 5.74 -4.16
N TYR A 60 -0.99 5.38 -4.83
CA TYR A 60 -0.35 4.08 -4.62
C TYR A 60 0.17 3.90 -3.18
N ASP A 61 0.80 4.93 -2.60
CA ASP A 61 1.30 4.88 -1.22
C ASP A 61 0.14 4.73 -0.21
N THR A 62 -0.99 5.40 -0.48
CA THR A 62 -2.23 5.26 0.33
C THR A 62 -2.82 3.86 0.18
N ALA A 63 -2.89 3.32 -1.04
CA ALA A 63 -3.34 1.94 -1.28
C ALA A 63 -2.46 0.94 -0.51
N PHE A 64 -1.14 1.07 -0.58
CA PHE A 64 -0.23 0.25 0.20
C PHE A 64 -0.48 0.42 1.71
N TYR A 65 -0.64 1.65 2.19
CA TYR A 65 -0.85 1.91 3.61
C TYR A 65 -2.09 1.23 4.15
N LEU A 66 -3.20 1.23 3.40
CA LEU A 66 -4.47 0.65 3.82
C LEU A 66 -4.55 -0.86 3.61
N PHE A 67 -4.11 -1.37 2.47
CA PHE A 67 -4.36 -2.76 2.04
C PHE A 67 -3.13 -3.66 2.11
N LYS A 68 -1.93 -3.08 2.29
CA LYS A 68 -0.66 -3.80 2.42
C LYS A 68 -0.28 -4.68 1.22
N ASN A 69 -0.91 -4.49 0.06
CA ASN A 69 -0.55 -5.20 -1.16
C ASN A 69 0.84 -4.74 -1.65
N PRO A 70 1.84 -5.64 -1.71
CA PRO A 70 3.19 -5.29 -2.13
C PRO A 70 3.26 -4.69 -3.55
N LEU A 71 2.33 -5.01 -4.46
CA LEU A 71 2.35 -4.47 -5.82
C LEU A 71 2.40 -2.93 -5.83
N MET A 72 1.68 -2.27 -4.91
CA MET A 72 1.70 -0.80 -4.80
C MET A 72 3.10 -0.23 -4.50
N LEU A 73 3.96 -0.99 -3.82
CA LEU A 73 5.34 -0.58 -3.56
C LEU A 73 6.18 -0.60 -4.83
N TYR A 74 5.90 -1.51 -5.75
CA TYR A 74 6.53 -1.54 -7.06
C TYR A 74 6.17 -0.27 -7.84
N ASP A 75 4.90 0.11 -7.88
CA ASP A 75 4.46 1.35 -8.56
C ASP A 75 5.05 2.59 -7.90
N CYS A 76 5.07 2.66 -6.57
CA CYS A 76 5.75 3.75 -5.86
C CYS A 76 7.24 3.84 -6.24
N GLY A 77 7.95 2.71 -6.27
CA GLY A 77 9.35 2.66 -6.68
C GLY A 77 9.55 3.12 -8.13
N ARG A 78 8.66 2.68 -9.03
CA ARG A 78 8.67 3.02 -10.46
C ARG A 78 8.46 4.52 -10.67
N ILE A 79 7.49 5.11 -9.97
CA ILE A 79 7.26 6.56 -10.02
C ILE A 79 8.50 7.35 -9.59
N GLN A 80 9.10 6.95 -8.46
CA GLN A 80 10.29 7.62 -7.92
C GLN A 80 11.49 7.50 -8.88
N ASP A 81 11.71 6.33 -9.48
CA ASP A 81 12.80 6.06 -10.43
C ASP A 81 12.60 6.77 -11.78
N GLN A 82 11.48 6.49 -12.45
CA GLN A 82 11.29 6.86 -13.84
C GLN A 82 10.87 8.32 -14.03
N TYR A 83 10.06 8.86 -13.13
CA TYR A 83 9.44 10.18 -13.32
C TYR A 83 9.95 11.24 -12.35
N LEU A 84 10.10 10.91 -11.07
CA LEU A 84 10.57 11.88 -10.07
C LEU A 84 12.09 11.93 -9.91
N LYS A 85 12.82 11.00 -10.56
CA LYS A 85 14.29 10.92 -10.54
C LYS A 85 14.88 10.92 -9.13
N ASN A 86 14.18 10.29 -8.19
CA ASN A 86 14.58 10.16 -6.79
C ASN A 86 15.01 8.71 -6.51
N GLU A 87 16.26 8.42 -6.88
CA GLU A 87 16.85 7.09 -6.73
C GLU A 87 16.87 6.57 -5.28
N PRO A 88 17.22 7.37 -4.25
CA PRO A 88 17.18 6.91 -2.87
C PRO A 88 15.77 6.49 -2.42
N ALA A 89 14.74 7.25 -2.80
CA ALA A 89 13.36 6.89 -2.51
C ALA A 89 12.94 5.64 -3.28
N ALA A 90 13.28 5.54 -4.57
CA ALA A 90 13.00 4.36 -5.39
C ALA A 90 13.59 3.08 -4.77
N LYS A 91 14.87 3.12 -4.38
CA LYS A 91 15.54 1.99 -3.73
C LYS A 91 14.81 1.56 -2.44
N LYS A 92 14.36 2.51 -1.61
CA LYS A 92 13.59 2.23 -0.39
C LYS A 92 12.29 1.48 -0.69
N TYR A 93 11.53 1.91 -1.71
CA TYR A 93 10.29 1.25 -2.09
C TYR A 93 10.52 -0.13 -2.70
N TYR A 94 11.50 -0.26 -3.59
CA TYR A 94 11.85 -1.54 -4.19
C TYR A 94 12.40 -2.56 -3.19
N SER A 95 13.22 -2.14 -2.22
CA SER A 95 13.68 -3.04 -1.16
C SER A 95 12.51 -3.56 -0.31
N LYS A 96 11.53 -2.70 0.01
CA LYS A 96 10.31 -3.13 0.71
C LYS A 96 9.46 -4.07 -0.14
N TYR A 97 9.32 -3.79 -1.44
CA TYR A 97 8.61 -4.66 -2.38
C TYR A 97 9.22 -6.06 -2.36
N ILE A 98 10.53 -6.18 -2.49
CA ILE A 98 11.23 -7.47 -2.50
C ILE A 98 11.06 -8.24 -1.19
N LEU A 99 11.07 -7.52 -0.06
CA LEU A 99 10.88 -8.14 1.26
C LEU A 99 9.46 -8.73 1.44
N LEU A 100 8.44 -8.08 0.88
CA LEU A 100 7.04 -8.39 1.15
C LEU A 100 6.35 -9.16 0.01
N ALA A 101 6.82 -9.03 -1.22
CA ALA A 101 6.20 -9.64 -2.39
C ALA A 101 6.37 -11.16 -2.37
N LYS A 102 5.27 -11.85 -2.67
CA LYS A 102 5.24 -13.28 -2.96
C LYS A 102 4.78 -13.45 -4.41
N PRO A 103 5.69 -13.33 -5.39
CA PRO A 103 5.30 -13.33 -6.79
C PRO A 103 4.76 -14.70 -7.20
N GLU A 104 3.50 -14.77 -7.59
CA GLU A 104 2.83 -16.02 -7.97
C GLU A 104 2.84 -16.19 -9.49
N SER A 105 2.50 -15.11 -10.20
CA SER A 105 2.43 -15.11 -11.66
C SER A 105 3.82 -15.00 -12.31
N ILE A 106 3.91 -15.45 -13.57
CA ILE A 106 5.14 -15.34 -14.36
C ILE A 106 5.57 -13.87 -14.50
N ASN A 107 4.61 -12.96 -14.66
CA ASN A 107 4.89 -11.53 -14.84
C ASN A 107 5.41 -10.89 -13.55
N GLU A 108 4.82 -11.22 -12.40
CA GLU A 108 5.32 -10.77 -11.10
C GLU A 108 6.74 -11.29 -10.83
N LYS A 109 7.01 -12.57 -11.15
CA LYS A 109 8.35 -13.14 -11.01
C LYS A 109 9.38 -12.41 -11.87
N LYS A 110 9.01 -12.03 -13.10
CA LYS A 110 9.87 -11.22 -13.98
C LYS A 110 10.15 -9.84 -13.39
N ALA A 111 9.12 -9.13 -12.93
CA ALA A 111 9.26 -7.82 -12.30
C ALA A 111 10.12 -7.90 -11.03
N TYR A 112 9.86 -8.88 -10.17
CA TYR A 112 10.63 -9.15 -8.97
C TYR A 112 12.12 -9.38 -9.27
N ASN A 113 12.44 -10.27 -10.23
CA ASN A 113 13.81 -10.57 -10.60
C ASN A 113 14.53 -9.37 -11.23
N TYR A 114 13.83 -8.58 -12.06
CA TYR A 114 14.37 -7.35 -12.64
C TYR A 114 14.78 -6.35 -11.56
N ILE A 115 13.87 -6.07 -10.62
CA ILE A 115 14.13 -5.13 -9.53
C ILE A 115 15.23 -5.65 -8.60
N ARG A 116 15.22 -6.95 -8.28
CA ARG A 116 16.27 -7.57 -7.45
C ARG A 116 17.64 -7.37 -8.09
N LYS A 117 17.79 -7.71 -9.37
CA LYS A 117 19.06 -7.54 -10.09
C LYS A 117 19.52 -6.08 -10.19
N LYS A 118 18.58 -5.15 -10.42
CA LYS A 118 18.88 -3.73 -10.63
C LYS A 118 19.23 -3.00 -9.33
N TYR A 119 18.52 -3.28 -8.23
CA TYR A 119 18.56 -2.47 -7.00
C TYR A 119 19.19 -3.15 -5.78
N LEU A 120 19.31 -4.47 -5.82
CA LEU A 120 20.00 -5.27 -4.81
C LEU A 120 21.11 -6.05 -5.51
N LYS A 121 22.22 -5.37 -5.81
CA LYS A 121 23.45 -6.07 -6.19
C LYS A 121 23.75 -7.11 -5.11
N GLU A 122 23.80 -8.37 -5.50
CA GLU A 122 24.39 -9.44 -4.69
C GLU A 122 25.87 -9.07 -4.53
N ASN A 123 26.27 -8.70 -3.30
CA ASN A 123 27.67 -8.68 -2.90
C ASN A 123 28.11 -10.11 -2.63
#